data_AF-A0A3B5LW13-F1
#
_entry.id   AF-A0A3B5LW13-F1
#
_cell.length_a   1.000
_cell.length_b   1.000
_cell.length_c   1.000
_cell.angle_alpha   90.00
_cell.angle_beta   90.00
_cell.angle_gamma   90.00
#
_symmetry.space_group_name_H-M   'P 1'
#
loop_
_entity.id
_entity.type
_entity.pdbx_description
1 polymer ?
#
loop_
_entity_poly.entity_id
_entity_poly.type
_entity_poly.pdbx_seq_one_letter_code
_entity_poly.pdbx_strand_id
1 'polypeptide(L)'
;MMSLMLFSRGCTDILCCLLFILFLFGYFAVGILAWSQGDPRKVIYPTDSRGQFCGQAGTKPFLFYFNILKCASPLVLLELQCPTPQICVEKCPDRHLNLVKAKLGSNEDREYYSRYCKEGTDFTILRDALCPAMLLPSKAFTRRCLPALGKLSGGVVVVGNETSFFDDNNNRVNATDLLEASKKSNIVLEARQVAMRIFEDYTQSWHWILLGLVIAMVISLIFIVLLRFLAAVMVWVIIILVILVIGYGIFHCYMEYAALKGEPGADVTIRDLGLQTDFSVYLQIQQTWLAFMIILAIVEFIIILLLIFLRKRILIAIALIKEASRAVGHIMSAMFYPLLTFALLAVVIAYWAVTAVFLSTSNEQIYKVYNKSDCPFSMDTCDPKTFNTSNVSAQCPDAECLFAFYGGETLYHRYLILLQFYNVFLFFWCANFVTALGQVTLSGAFASYYWAFKKPDDIPAYPIFSSLGRALRLYHTGSLAFGSLILSLVQVIRVLLEYLDHKLKGWKNASLNLV
;
A
#
# COMPACT_ATOMS: atom_id res chain seq x y z
N MET A 1 -22.69 -48.62 31.35
CA MET A 1 -22.39 -47.65 32.43
C MET A 1 -21.39 -46.63 31.90
N MET A 2 -21.86 -45.59 31.19
CA MET A 2 -21.05 -44.44 30.81
C MET A 2 -21.89 -43.17 30.97
N SER A 3 -22.36 -42.93 32.21
CA SER A 3 -22.65 -41.58 32.69
C SER A 3 -21.31 -40.91 32.98
N LEU A 4 -20.58 -40.54 31.93
CA LEU A 4 -19.42 -39.66 32.04
C LEU A 4 -19.91 -38.26 31.65
N MET A 5 -20.34 -37.48 32.65
CA MET A 5 -20.59 -36.03 32.61
C MET A 5 -21.06 -35.46 31.25
N LEU A 6 -22.34 -35.64 30.93
CA LEU A 6 -23.07 -34.62 30.17
C LEU A 6 -23.28 -33.41 31.09
N PHE A 7 -22.23 -32.62 31.31
CA PHE A 7 -22.42 -31.27 31.81
C PHE A 7 -23.30 -30.56 30.77
N SER A 8 -24.44 -29.99 31.19
CA SER A 8 -25.22 -29.10 30.33
C SER A 8 -24.30 -27.95 29.93
N ARG A 9 -23.71 -28.02 28.73
CA ARG A 9 -22.81 -26.99 28.23
C ARG A 9 -23.68 -25.77 27.93
N GLY A 10 -23.63 -24.77 28.80
CA GLY A 10 -24.25 -23.46 28.56
C GLY A 10 -23.48 -22.68 27.49
N CYS A 11 -24.09 -21.62 26.95
CA CYS A 11 -23.40 -20.70 26.05
C CYS A 11 -22.32 -19.93 26.83
N THR A 12 -21.07 -19.92 26.35
CA THR A 12 -20.02 -19.09 26.97
C THR A 12 -20.04 -17.68 26.38
N ASP A 13 -19.90 -16.68 27.25
CA ASP A 13 -19.70 -15.26 26.90
C ASP A 13 -20.76 -14.64 25.97
N ILE A 14 -22.05 -14.84 26.28
CA ILE A 14 -23.19 -14.29 25.51
C ILE A 14 -23.08 -12.76 25.32
N LEU A 15 -22.66 -12.04 26.36
CA LEU A 15 -22.50 -10.58 26.31
C LEU A 15 -21.45 -10.15 25.27
N CYS A 16 -20.31 -10.86 25.20
CA CYS A 16 -19.27 -10.57 24.20
C CYS A 16 -19.74 -10.90 22.78
N CYS A 17 -20.56 -11.94 22.62
CA CYS A 17 -21.19 -12.27 21.33
C CYS A 17 -22.15 -11.17 20.87
N LEU A 18 -23.02 -10.68 21.77
CA LEU A 18 -23.95 -9.58 21.47
C LEU A 18 -23.21 -8.29 21.13
N LEU A 19 -22.14 -7.96 21.88
CA LEU A 19 -21.29 -6.83 21.57
C LEU A 19 -20.66 -6.97 20.18
N PHE A 20 -20.07 -8.12 19.86
CA PHE A 20 -19.46 -8.36 18.55
C PHE A 20 -20.47 -8.19 17.41
N ILE A 21 -21.68 -8.73 17.55
CA ILE A 21 -22.75 -8.57 16.56
C ILE A 21 -23.15 -7.09 16.42
N LEU A 22 -23.26 -6.35 17.52
CA LEU A 22 -23.57 -4.91 17.50
C LEU A 22 -22.47 -4.12 16.76
N PHE A 23 -21.20 -4.42 17.04
CA PHE A 23 -20.07 -3.80 16.34
C PHE A 23 -20.05 -4.17 14.85
N LEU A 24 -20.43 -5.39 14.46
CA LEU A 24 -20.59 -5.78 13.06
C LEU A 24 -21.72 -4.99 12.37
N PHE A 25 -22.86 -4.81 13.02
CA PHE A 25 -23.93 -3.96 12.47
C PHE A 25 -23.48 -2.51 12.32
N GLY A 26 -22.76 -1.97 13.31
CA GLY A 26 -22.12 -0.66 13.21
C GLY A 26 -21.15 -0.59 12.02
N TYR A 27 -20.39 -1.65 11.78
CA TYR A 27 -19.47 -1.75 10.65
C TYR A 27 -20.16 -1.71 9.29
N PHE A 28 -21.26 -2.45 9.16
CA PHE A 28 -22.10 -2.43 7.96
C PHE A 28 -22.74 -1.06 7.74
N ALA A 29 -23.22 -0.41 8.81
CA ALA A 29 -23.76 0.94 8.72
C ALA A 29 -22.70 1.97 8.27
N VAL A 30 -21.48 1.90 8.82
CA VAL A 30 -20.36 2.76 8.38
C VAL A 30 -20.00 2.50 6.92
N GLY A 31 -19.99 1.24 6.48
CA GLY A 31 -19.78 0.88 5.07
C GLY A 31 -20.82 1.51 4.15
N ILE A 32 -22.10 1.37 4.47
CA ILE A 32 -23.20 1.95 3.67
C ILE A 32 -23.10 3.48 3.61
N LEU A 33 -22.82 4.13 4.74
CA LEU A 33 -22.61 5.58 4.80
C LEU A 33 -21.39 6.02 3.96
N ALA A 34 -20.27 5.30 4.05
CA ALA A 34 -19.08 5.57 3.26
C ALA A 34 -19.36 5.38 1.74
N TRP A 35 -20.11 4.34 1.35
CA TRP A 35 -20.39 4.06 -0.07
C TRP A 35 -21.40 5.02 -0.69
N SER A 36 -22.34 5.53 0.11
CA SER A 36 -23.32 6.52 -0.35
C SER A 36 -22.72 7.92 -0.57
N GLN A 37 -21.70 8.30 0.21
CA GLN A 37 -21.10 9.64 0.15
C GLN A 37 -19.73 9.67 -0.55
N GLY A 38 -19.01 8.56 -0.57
CA GLY A 38 -17.70 8.46 -1.19
C GLY A 38 -17.78 8.37 -2.72
N ASP A 39 -16.89 9.08 -3.40
CA ASP A 39 -16.66 8.88 -4.84
C ASP A 39 -15.24 8.34 -5.06
N PRO A 40 -15.09 7.04 -5.44
CA PRO A 40 -13.78 6.43 -5.63
C PRO A 40 -12.96 7.08 -6.76
N ARG A 41 -13.60 7.85 -7.66
CA ARG A 41 -12.91 8.57 -8.72
C ARG A 41 -11.95 9.62 -8.19
N LYS A 42 -12.20 10.20 -7.00
CA LYS A 42 -11.31 11.19 -6.36
C LYS A 42 -9.91 10.65 -6.06
N VAL A 43 -9.75 9.33 -5.90
CA VAL A 43 -8.42 8.70 -5.68
C VAL A 43 -7.67 8.48 -6.99
N ILE A 44 -8.39 8.18 -8.07
CA ILE A 44 -7.83 7.76 -9.35
C ILE A 44 -7.53 8.98 -10.25
N TYR A 45 -8.44 9.96 -10.28
CA TYR A 45 -8.38 11.08 -11.20
C TYR A 45 -7.96 12.37 -10.48
N PRO A 46 -7.00 13.13 -11.03
CA PRO A 46 -6.73 14.47 -10.54
C PRO A 46 -7.85 15.43 -10.94
N THR A 47 -8.03 16.48 -10.13
CA THR A 47 -9.08 17.49 -10.29
C THR A 47 -8.47 18.82 -10.70
N ASP A 48 -9.06 19.46 -11.70
CA ASP A 48 -8.77 20.82 -12.17
C ASP A 48 -9.20 21.87 -11.12
N SER A 49 -8.69 23.10 -11.20
CA SER A 49 -9.16 24.23 -10.38
C SER A 49 -10.65 24.53 -10.52
N ARG A 50 -11.31 24.08 -11.60
CA ARG A 50 -12.78 24.14 -11.79
C ARG A 50 -13.54 22.98 -11.15
N GLY A 51 -12.87 22.04 -10.48
CA GLY A 51 -13.50 20.86 -9.88
C GLY A 51 -13.80 19.71 -10.85
N GLN A 52 -13.26 19.76 -12.08
CA GLN A 52 -13.46 18.72 -13.09
C GLN A 52 -12.36 17.65 -13.03
N PHE A 53 -12.72 16.37 -13.19
CA PHE A 53 -11.74 15.28 -13.24
C PHE A 53 -11.05 15.21 -14.61
N CYS A 54 -9.72 15.21 -14.63
CA CYS A 54 -8.94 15.03 -15.87
C CYS A 54 -8.80 13.54 -16.22
N GLY A 55 -9.13 13.15 -17.45
CA GLY A 55 -8.99 11.78 -17.97
C GLY A 55 -10.26 10.91 -17.88
N GLN A 56 -11.41 11.51 -17.59
CA GLN A 56 -12.72 10.86 -17.72
C GLN A 56 -13.21 11.01 -19.18
N ALA A 57 -14.14 10.15 -19.63
CA ALA A 57 -14.67 10.21 -21.00
C ALA A 57 -15.19 11.64 -21.32
N GLY A 58 -14.50 12.33 -22.23
CA GLY A 58 -14.79 13.71 -22.64
C GLY A 58 -13.88 14.80 -22.04
N THR A 59 -13.00 14.48 -21.08
CA THR A 59 -12.01 15.42 -20.52
C THR A 59 -10.59 15.03 -20.89
N LYS A 60 -9.71 16.04 -21.00
CA LYS A 60 -8.31 15.83 -21.37
C LYS A 60 -7.56 15.03 -20.28
N PRO A 61 -6.61 14.14 -20.64
CA PRO A 61 -6.03 13.12 -19.74
C PRO A 61 -5.08 13.62 -18.65
N PHE A 62 -4.36 14.73 -18.85
CA PHE A 62 -3.30 15.16 -17.94
C PHE A 62 -3.65 16.46 -17.21
N LEU A 63 -3.29 16.60 -15.94
CA LEU A 63 -3.42 17.84 -15.17
C LEU A 63 -2.12 18.66 -15.26
N PHE A 64 -2.21 19.91 -15.67
CA PHE A 64 -1.08 20.85 -15.78
C PHE A 64 -1.20 21.97 -14.75
N TYR A 65 -0.08 22.30 -14.08
CA TYR A 65 0.03 23.37 -13.10
C TYR A 65 0.60 24.63 -13.76
N PHE A 66 -0.05 25.80 -13.59
CA PHE A 66 0.46 27.03 -14.18
C PHE A 66 1.80 27.47 -13.59
N ASN A 67 1.99 27.26 -12.28
CA ASN A 67 3.26 27.47 -11.61
C ASN A 67 3.43 26.41 -10.51
N ILE A 68 4.37 25.49 -10.73
CA ILE A 68 4.65 24.40 -9.78
C ILE A 68 5.55 24.84 -8.62
N LEU A 69 6.27 25.96 -8.74
CA LEU A 69 7.17 26.46 -7.69
C LEU A 69 6.39 26.88 -6.44
N LYS A 70 5.20 27.47 -6.63
CA LYS A 70 4.31 27.87 -5.53
C LYS A 70 3.70 26.67 -4.79
N CYS A 71 3.84 25.45 -5.32
CA CYS A 71 3.39 24.21 -4.69
C CYS A 71 4.41 23.61 -3.70
N ALA A 72 5.64 24.13 -3.66
CA ALA A 72 6.76 23.50 -2.96
C ALA A 72 6.79 23.72 -1.43
N SER A 73 5.85 24.47 -0.86
CA SER A 73 5.85 24.77 0.57
C SER A 73 5.33 23.58 1.39
N PRO A 74 5.93 23.25 2.56
CA PRO A 74 5.50 22.12 3.40
C PRO A 74 4.05 22.18 3.87
N LEU A 75 3.47 23.39 3.95
CA LEU A 75 2.06 23.62 4.31
C LEU A 75 1.10 23.12 3.21
N VAL A 76 1.47 23.32 1.94
CA VAL A 76 0.67 22.93 0.75
C VAL A 76 0.58 21.40 0.59
N LEU A 77 1.59 20.67 1.07
CA LEU A 77 1.60 19.20 1.11
C LEU A 77 0.59 18.61 2.13
N LEU A 78 0.30 19.35 3.21
CA LEU A 78 -0.70 18.93 4.21
C LEU A 78 -2.14 19.22 3.76
N GLU A 79 -2.36 20.30 3.00
CA GLU A 79 -3.68 20.72 2.52
C GLU A 79 -4.04 20.17 1.13
N LEU A 80 -3.13 19.45 0.47
CA LEU A 80 -3.25 18.93 -0.90
C LEU A 80 -3.51 19.99 -1.99
N GLN A 81 -3.41 21.29 -1.70
CA GLN A 81 -3.77 22.35 -2.63
C GLN A 81 -2.61 23.30 -2.94
N CYS A 82 -2.24 23.38 -4.20
CA CYS A 82 -1.40 24.45 -4.72
C CYS A 82 -2.21 25.74 -4.88
N PRO A 83 -1.69 26.91 -4.49
CA PRO A 83 -2.31 28.21 -4.73
C PRO A 83 -2.18 28.67 -6.21
N THR A 84 -2.17 27.72 -7.14
CA THR A 84 -1.99 27.98 -8.58
C THR A 84 -3.10 27.34 -9.39
N PRO A 85 -3.54 28.01 -10.48
CA PRO A 85 -4.53 27.45 -11.37
C PRO A 85 -3.98 26.18 -12.06
N GLN A 86 -4.84 25.18 -12.15
CA GLN A 86 -4.57 23.86 -12.69
C GLN A 86 -5.57 23.60 -13.80
N ILE A 87 -5.12 23.07 -14.94
CA ILE A 87 -6.00 22.78 -16.08
C ILE A 87 -5.79 21.36 -16.62
N CYS A 88 -6.81 20.76 -17.22
CA CYS A 88 -6.64 19.51 -17.98
C CYS A 88 -6.05 19.78 -19.38
N VAL A 89 -5.05 19.00 -19.81
CA VAL A 89 -4.33 19.09 -21.09
C VAL A 89 -4.17 17.72 -21.75
N GLU A 90 -4.08 17.70 -23.08
CA GLU A 90 -3.93 16.45 -23.86
C GLU A 90 -2.53 15.89 -23.84
N LYS A 91 -1.52 16.78 -23.84
CA LYS A 91 -0.11 16.41 -23.81
C LYS A 91 0.65 17.39 -22.93
N CYS A 92 1.53 16.87 -22.08
CA CYS A 92 2.42 17.71 -21.31
C CYS A 92 3.36 18.52 -22.23
N PRO A 93 3.75 19.75 -21.83
CA PRO A 93 4.60 20.59 -22.65
C PRO A 93 5.99 19.96 -22.82
N ASP A 94 6.45 19.83 -24.07
CA ASP A 94 7.73 19.20 -24.39
C ASP A 94 8.89 20.21 -24.49
N ARG A 95 8.59 21.50 -24.66
CA ARG A 95 9.57 22.59 -24.87
C ARG A 95 9.34 23.77 -23.93
N HIS A 96 10.42 24.47 -23.60
CA HIS A 96 10.36 25.71 -22.84
C HIS A 96 9.85 26.87 -23.71
N LEU A 97 8.85 27.61 -23.23
CA LEU A 97 8.30 28.77 -23.92
C LEU A 97 7.73 29.76 -22.90
N ASN A 98 8.15 31.02 -22.95
CA ASN A 98 7.60 32.07 -22.08
C ASN A 98 6.52 32.90 -22.79
N LEU A 99 5.69 33.59 -22.02
CA LEU A 99 4.56 34.38 -22.53
C LEU A 99 5.01 35.44 -23.57
N VAL A 100 6.14 36.08 -23.33
CA VAL A 100 6.69 37.13 -24.20
C VAL A 100 7.10 36.57 -25.57
N LYS A 101 7.81 35.43 -25.59
CA LYS A 101 8.25 34.77 -26.84
C LYS A 101 7.06 34.13 -27.58
N ALA A 102 6.04 33.66 -26.87
CA ALA A 102 4.80 33.20 -27.50
C ALA A 102 4.03 34.34 -28.18
N LYS A 103 4.11 35.57 -27.64
CA LYS A 103 3.47 36.76 -28.24
C LYS A 103 4.24 37.33 -29.43
N LEU A 104 5.58 37.33 -29.37
CA LEU A 104 6.46 37.85 -30.42
C LEU A 104 6.83 36.81 -31.49
N GLY A 105 6.54 35.53 -31.25
CA GLY A 105 6.96 34.39 -32.07
C GLY A 105 6.05 34.08 -33.25
N SER A 106 6.27 32.90 -33.85
CA SER A 106 5.50 32.39 -34.99
C SER A 106 4.05 32.07 -34.59
N ASN A 107 3.13 32.05 -35.58
CA ASN A 107 1.75 31.61 -35.37
C ASN A 107 1.67 30.21 -34.74
N GLU A 108 2.61 29.32 -35.05
CA GLU A 108 2.71 27.97 -34.48
C GLU A 108 3.01 27.98 -32.97
N ASP A 109 3.86 28.90 -32.51
CA ASP A 109 4.18 29.03 -31.08
C ASP A 109 2.99 29.58 -30.29
N ARG A 110 2.22 30.48 -30.92
CA ARG A 110 0.97 31.01 -30.36
C ARG A 110 -0.10 29.92 -30.23
N GLU A 111 -0.28 29.11 -31.27
CA GLU A 111 -1.22 27.99 -31.24
C GLU A 111 -0.79 26.92 -30.22
N TYR A 112 0.51 26.63 -30.12
CA TYR A 112 1.04 25.71 -29.12
C TYR A 112 0.80 26.22 -27.69
N TYR A 113 1.05 27.50 -27.42
CA TYR A 113 0.82 28.12 -26.10
C TYR A 113 -0.67 28.11 -25.72
N SER A 114 -1.56 28.28 -26.70
CA SER A 114 -3.01 28.33 -26.50
C SER A 114 -3.60 27.09 -25.85
N ARG A 115 -2.98 25.93 -26.11
CA ARG A 115 -3.44 24.64 -25.58
C ARG A 115 -3.29 24.52 -24.06
N TYR A 116 -2.48 25.39 -23.46
CA TYR A 116 -2.18 25.44 -22.03
C TYR A 116 -2.85 26.62 -21.31
N CYS A 117 -3.77 27.33 -21.97
CA CYS A 117 -4.57 28.41 -21.40
C CYS A 117 -5.99 27.94 -21.02
N LYS A 118 -6.69 28.69 -20.16
CA LYS A 118 -8.11 28.44 -19.84
C LYS A 118 -9.00 28.58 -21.08
N GLU A 119 -10.00 27.70 -21.22
CA GLU A 119 -10.94 27.68 -22.34
C GLU A 119 -11.76 28.99 -22.44
N GLY A 120 -11.94 29.50 -23.67
CA GLY A 120 -12.78 30.66 -23.98
C GLY A 120 -12.05 32.00 -24.13
N THR A 121 -10.72 32.00 -24.32
CA THR A 121 -9.92 33.23 -24.35
C THR A 121 -9.36 33.52 -25.75
N ASP A 122 -9.66 34.71 -26.28
CA ASP A 122 -8.98 35.24 -27.45
C ASP A 122 -7.56 35.68 -27.08
N PHE A 123 -6.56 35.23 -27.85
CA PHE A 123 -5.14 35.56 -27.64
C PHE A 123 -4.82 37.06 -27.70
N THR A 124 -5.77 37.88 -28.15
CA THR A 124 -5.64 39.33 -28.30
C THR A 124 -5.82 40.08 -26.97
N ILE A 125 -6.52 39.50 -25.99
CA ILE A 125 -6.76 40.08 -24.66
C ILE A 125 -6.14 39.17 -23.61
N LEU A 126 -4.81 39.06 -23.65
CA LEU A 126 -4.03 38.29 -22.70
C LEU A 126 -3.96 39.06 -21.37
N ARG A 127 -4.91 38.82 -20.45
CA ARG A 127 -4.75 39.21 -19.04
C ARG A 127 -3.79 38.23 -18.36
N ASP A 128 -2.94 38.74 -17.46
CA ASP A 128 -1.89 38.03 -16.68
C ASP A 128 -2.42 36.96 -15.68
N ALA A 129 -3.47 36.21 -16.05
CA ALA A 129 -4.15 35.23 -15.20
C ALA A 129 -4.78 34.05 -15.97
N LEU A 130 -4.92 34.15 -17.29
CA LEU A 130 -5.64 33.17 -18.10
C LEU A 130 -4.73 32.09 -18.70
N CYS A 131 -3.42 32.36 -18.73
CA CYS A 131 -2.37 31.48 -19.21
C CYS A 131 -1.21 31.42 -18.20
N PRO A 132 -0.41 30.34 -18.19
CA PRO A 132 0.82 30.28 -17.41
C PRO A 132 1.79 31.39 -17.85
N ALA A 133 2.72 31.81 -16.99
CA ALA A 133 3.77 32.78 -17.35
C ALA A 133 4.87 32.16 -18.22
N MET A 134 5.13 30.87 -18.00
CA MET A 134 6.04 30.07 -18.82
C MET A 134 5.63 28.59 -18.84
N LEU A 135 5.91 27.92 -19.94
CA LEU A 135 5.84 26.48 -20.10
C LEU A 135 7.22 25.89 -19.84
N LEU A 136 7.31 24.91 -18.95
CA LEU A 136 8.52 24.17 -18.66
C LEU A 136 8.42 22.77 -19.30
N PRO A 137 9.49 22.24 -19.91
CA PRO A 137 9.48 20.88 -20.44
C PRO A 137 9.13 19.90 -19.31
N SER A 138 8.07 19.13 -19.50
CA SER A 138 7.43 18.34 -18.46
C SER A 138 7.11 16.94 -18.96
N LYS A 139 7.29 15.94 -18.10
CA LYS A 139 6.89 14.55 -18.37
C LYS A 139 5.57 14.26 -17.66
N ALA A 140 4.75 13.44 -18.32
CA ALA A 140 3.53 12.92 -17.73
C ALA A 140 3.86 11.97 -16.58
N PHE A 141 3.30 12.24 -15.41
CA PHE A 141 3.52 11.50 -14.18
C PHE A 141 2.20 11.39 -13.40
N THR A 142 1.65 10.18 -13.20
CA THR A 142 0.34 9.94 -12.54
C THR A 142 -0.81 10.83 -13.05
N ARG A 143 -0.90 10.99 -14.39
CA ARG A 143 -1.85 11.89 -15.06
C ARG A 143 -1.69 13.38 -14.68
N ARG A 144 -0.50 13.78 -14.23
CA ARG A 144 -0.09 15.16 -13.97
C ARG A 144 1.14 15.50 -14.80
N CYS A 145 1.34 16.76 -15.13
CA CYS A 145 2.56 17.21 -15.82
C CYS A 145 3.55 17.74 -14.78
N LEU A 146 4.70 17.06 -14.65
CA LEU A 146 5.79 17.48 -13.76
C LEU A 146 7.03 17.86 -14.59
N PRO A 147 7.78 18.90 -14.21
CA PRO A 147 8.98 19.31 -14.92
C PRO A 147 9.97 18.15 -15.08
N ALA A 148 10.49 17.99 -16.30
CA ALA A 148 11.49 16.99 -16.62
C ALA A 148 12.85 17.42 -16.06
N LEU A 149 13.15 17.00 -14.83
CA LEU A 149 14.44 17.21 -14.19
C LEU A 149 15.48 16.24 -14.77
N GLY A 150 16.50 16.80 -15.43
CA GLY A 150 17.66 16.06 -15.94
C GLY A 150 18.90 16.33 -15.10
N LYS A 151 19.85 15.39 -15.08
CA LYS A 151 21.21 15.61 -14.59
C LYS A 151 22.17 15.54 -15.78
N LEU A 152 22.98 16.57 -15.98
CA LEU A 152 24.09 16.50 -16.94
C LEU A 152 25.25 15.66 -16.37
N SER A 153 26.10 15.15 -17.24
CA SER A 153 27.37 14.49 -16.92
C SER A 153 28.28 15.47 -16.15
N GLY A 154 28.22 15.41 -14.82
CA GLY A 154 28.81 16.40 -13.90
C GLY A 154 27.95 16.71 -12.67
N GLY A 155 26.72 16.16 -12.57
CA GLY A 155 25.88 16.30 -11.37
C GLY A 155 25.04 17.59 -11.30
N VAL A 156 25.15 18.46 -12.31
CA VAL A 156 24.35 19.70 -12.42
C VAL A 156 22.92 19.35 -12.83
N VAL A 157 21.96 19.87 -12.05
CA VAL A 157 20.52 19.71 -12.28
C VAL A 157 20.06 20.72 -13.32
N VAL A 158 19.31 20.26 -14.31
CA VAL A 158 18.71 21.11 -15.36
C VAL A 158 17.24 20.80 -15.55
N VAL A 159 16.49 21.81 -15.98
CA VAL A 159 15.12 21.65 -16.49
C VAL A 159 15.19 21.88 -18.00
N GLY A 160 15.16 20.79 -18.77
CA GLY A 160 15.55 20.85 -20.18
C GLY A 160 17.05 21.13 -20.32
N ASN A 161 17.42 22.26 -20.96
CA ASN A 161 18.82 22.66 -21.21
C ASN A 161 19.30 23.85 -20.34
N GLU A 162 18.44 24.39 -19.48
CA GLU A 162 18.75 25.60 -18.71
C GLU A 162 18.91 25.29 -17.20
N THR A 163 19.84 26.00 -16.56
CA THR A 163 20.17 25.87 -15.13
C THR A 163 19.47 26.91 -14.25
N SER A 164 18.98 28.01 -14.82
CA SER A 164 18.28 29.07 -14.11
C SER A 164 17.19 29.70 -14.98
N PHE A 165 16.01 29.94 -14.40
CA PHE A 165 14.84 30.52 -15.07
C PHE A 165 14.24 31.65 -14.22
N PHE A 166 13.41 32.51 -14.82
CA PHE A 166 12.77 33.62 -14.12
C PHE A 166 11.33 33.25 -13.68
N ASP A 167 10.99 33.52 -12.43
CA ASP A 167 9.63 33.32 -11.87
C ASP A 167 8.67 34.47 -12.26
N ASP A 168 7.38 34.37 -11.92
CA ASP A 168 6.31 35.33 -12.21
C ASP A 168 6.66 36.79 -11.83
N ASN A 169 7.54 36.98 -10.83
CA ASN A 169 8.01 38.29 -10.34
C ASN A 169 9.37 38.71 -10.94
N ASN A 170 9.82 38.07 -12.01
CA ASN A 170 11.10 38.29 -12.67
C ASN A 170 12.34 37.97 -11.78
N ASN A 171 12.16 37.12 -10.77
CA ASN A 171 13.24 36.66 -9.89
C ASN A 171 13.92 35.43 -10.50
N ARG A 172 15.25 35.36 -10.43
CA ARG A 172 16.03 34.23 -10.95
C ARG A 172 15.98 33.03 -9.98
N VAL A 173 15.44 31.92 -10.43
CA VAL A 173 15.31 30.65 -9.68
C VAL A 173 16.22 29.60 -10.32
N ASN A 174 17.00 28.88 -9.50
CA ASN A 174 17.89 27.83 -9.97
C ASN A 174 17.19 26.47 -10.04
N ALA A 175 17.58 25.64 -11.01
CA ALA A 175 17.07 24.27 -11.14
C ALA A 175 17.40 23.38 -9.93
N THR A 176 18.43 23.71 -9.15
CA THR A 176 18.77 23.06 -7.88
C THR A 176 17.71 23.27 -6.80
N ASP A 177 17.14 24.46 -6.74
CA ASP A 177 16.12 24.82 -5.74
C ASP A 177 14.80 24.10 -6.06
N LEU A 178 14.51 23.94 -7.36
CA LEU A 178 13.42 23.11 -7.85
C LEU A 178 13.60 21.62 -7.49
N LEU A 179 14.83 21.11 -7.52
CA LEU A 179 15.13 19.74 -7.11
C LEU A 179 14.94 19.54 -5.61
N GLU A 180 15.35 20.48 -4.77
CA GLU A 180 15.15 20.37 -3.33
C GLU A 180 13.65 20.41 -2.96
N ALA A 181 12.90 21.31 -3.59
CA ALA A 181 11.44 21.39 -3.52
C ALA A 181 10.75 20.08 -3.98
N SER A 182 11.22 19.50 -5.08
CA SER A 182 10.71 18.22 -5.60
C SER A 182 11.07 17.06 -4.68
N LYS A 183 12.29 16.99 -4.11
CA LYS A 183 12.71 15.91 -3.21
C LYS A 183 11.88 15.82 -1.93
N LYS A 184 11.57 16.96 -1.30
CA LYS A 184 10.72 17.00 -0.08
C LYS A 184 9.28 16.57 -0.38
N SER A 185 8.78 16.86 -1.59
CA SER A 185 7.45 16.45 -2.07
C SER A 185 7.40 15.02 -2.63
N ASN A 186 8.55 14.50 -3.05
CA ASN A 186 8.65 13.21 -3.72
C ASN A 186 8.30 12.03 -2.82
N ILE A 187 8.54 12.04 -1.52
CA ILE A 187 8.31 10.84 -0.68
C ILE A 187 6.84 10.39 -0.72
N VAL A 188 5.90 11.33 -0.61
CA VAL A 188 4.45 11.05 -0.69
C VAL A 188 4.04 10.73 -2.13
N LEU A 189 4.66 11.41 -3.11
CA LEU A 189 4.40 11.17 -4.53
C LEU A 189 4.90 9.79 -4.96
N GLU A 190 6.11 9.38 -4.55
CA GLU A 190 6.82 8.09 -4.75
C GLU A 190 6.01 6.91 -4.23
N ALA A 191 5.48 7.00 -3.00
CA ALA A 191 4.60 5.98 -2.44
C ALA A 191 3.33 5.78 -3.30
N ARG A 192 2.76 6.86 -3.85
CA ARG A 192 1.62 6.80 -4.77
C ARG A 192 2.01 6.24 -6.15
N GLN A 193 3.25 6.43 -6.61
CA GLN A 193 3.77 5.83 -7.86
C GLN A 193 3.87 4.33 -7.75
N VAL A 194 4.44 3.85 -6.63
CA VAL A 194 4.57 2.42 -6.36
C VAL A 194 3.18 1.79 -6.31
N ALA A 195 2.23 2.42 -5.62
CA ALA A 195 0.84 1.94 -5.56
C ALA A 195 0.14 1.90 -6.94
N MET A 196 0.29 2.94 -7.77
CA MET A 196 -0.35 2.98 -9.10
C MET A 196 0.31 2.02 -10.09
N ARG A 197 1.64 1.87 -10.06
CA ARG A 197 2.35 0.87 -10.86
C ARG A 197 1.94 -0.55 -10.45
N ILE A 198 1.85 -0.82 -9.15
CA ILE A 198 1.32 -2.10 -8.64
C ILE A 198 -0.10 -2.34 -9.13
N PHE A 199 -0.97 -1.31 -9.16
CA PHE A 199 -2.34 -1.45 -9.65
C PHE A 199 -2.38 -1.74 -11.16
N GLU A 200 -1.61 -1.02 -11.96
CA GLU A 200 -1.50 -1.23 -13.41
C GLU A 200 -0.95 -2.64 -13.71
N ASP A 201 0.14 -3.03 -13.04
CA ASP A 201 0.73 -4.36 -13.09
C ASP A 201 -0.30 -5.43 -12.67
N TYR A 202 -1.10 -5.19 -11.62
CA TYR A 202 -2.16 -6.09 -11.18
C TYR A 202 -3.26 -6.24 -12.24
N THR A 203 -3.73 -5.13 -12.82
CA THR A 203 -4.77 -5.17 -13.87
C THR A 203 -4.32 -5.93 -15.11
N GLN A 204 -3.03 -5.87 -15.46
CA GLN A 204 -2.49 -6.59 -16.60
C GLN A 204 -2.18 -8.07 -16.27
N SER A 205 -1.73 -8.38 -15.04
CA SER A 205 -1.19 -9.70 -14.67
C SER A 205 -2.11 -10.55 -13.78
N TRP A 206 -3.33 -10.09 -13.46
CA TRP A 206 -4.22 -10.79 -12.52
C TRP A 206 -4.47 -12.27 -12.89
N HIS A 207 -4.54 -12.61 -14.18
CA HIS A 207 -4.68 -13.98 -14.66
C HIS A 207 -3.48 -14.86 -14.30
N TRP A 208 -2.25 -14.34 -14.43
CA TRP A 208 -1.02 -15.06 -14.07
C TRP A 208 -0.88 -15.22 -12.57
N ILE A 209 -1.29 -14.20 -11.80
CA ILE A 209 -1.34 -14.27 -10.32
C ILE A 209 -2.32 -15.37 -9.89
N LEU A 210 -3.52 -15.40 -10.48
CA LEU A 210 -4.53 -16.41 -10.18
C LEU A 210 -4.04 -17.81 -10.57
N LEU A 211 -3.42 -17.96 -11.73
CA LEU A 211 -2.82 -19.22 -12.16
C LEU A 211 -1.73 -19.69 -11.19
N GLY A 212 -0.82 -18.80 -10.78
CA GLY A 212 0.21 -19.10 -9.79
C GLY A 212 -0.36 -19.50 -8.43
N LEU A 213 -1.42 -18.84 -7.98
CA LEU A 213 -2.12 -19.17 -6.73
C LEU A 213 -2.76 -20.56 -6.82
N VAL A 214 -3.39 -20.90 -7.95
CA VAL A 214 -3.96 -22.23 -8.19
C VAL A 214 -2.86 -23.30 -8.23
N ILE A 215 -1.74 -23.05 -8.91
CA ILE A 215 -0.60 -23.98 -8.95
C ILE A 215 -0.03 -24.18 -7.54
N ALA A 216 0.19 -23.11 -6.76
CA ALA A 216 0.67 -23.20 -5.39
C ALA A 216 -0.32 -23.96 -4.48
N MET A 217 -1.63 -23.73 -4.66
CA MET A 217 -2.67 -24.47 -3.96
C MET A 217 -2.61 -25.97 -4.30
N VAL A 218 -2.47 -26.33 -5.58
CA VAL A 218 -2.34 -27.73 -6.01
C VAL A 218 -1.07 -28.37 -5.47
N ILE A 219 0.08 -27.69 -5.54
CA ILE A 219 1.35 -28.18 -4.99
C ILE A 219 1.24 -28.39 -3.48
N SER A 220 0.64 -27.45 -2.75
CA SER A 220 0.43 -27.60 -1.30
C SER A 220 -0.51 -28.75 -0.95
N LEU A 221 -1.57 -28.97 -1.74
CA LEU A 221 -2.47 -30.10 -1.59
C LEU A 221 -1.76 -31.43 -1.86
N ILE A 222 -0.98 -31.51 -2.95
CA ILE A 222 -0.12 -32.66 -3.28
C ILE A 222 0.86 -32.92 -2.13
N PHE A 223 1.50 -31.90 -1.57
CA PHE A 223 2.42 -32.03 -0.44
C PHE A 223 1.73 -32.63 0.80
N ILE A 224 0.53 -32.17 1.14
CA ILE A 224 -0.26 -32.72 2.25
C ILE A 224 -0.67 -34.18 1.97
N VAL A 225 -1.02 -34.52 0.73
CA VAL A 225 -1.30 -35.90 0.33
C VAL A 225 -0.03 -36.77 0.39
N LEU A 226 1.13 -36.26 -0.01
CA LEU A 226 2.41 -36.99 0.05
C LEU A 226 2.85 -37.27 1.50
N LEU A 227 2.60 -36.34 2.43
CA LEU A 227 2.79 -36.56 3.87
C LEU A 227 1.96 -37.74 4.41
N ARG A 228 0.90 -38.15 3.70
CA ARG A 228 0.07 -39.30 4.08
C ARG A 228 0.77 -40.64 3.87
N PHE A 229 1.44 -40.82 2.73
CA PHE A 229 1.97 -42.13 2.33
C PHE A 229 3.42 -42.34 2.77
N LEU A 230 4.19 -41.26 2.91
CA LEU A 230 5.66 -41.31 3.02
C LEU A 230 6.21 -40.33 4.06
N ALA A 231 5.49 -40.07 5.17
CA ALA A 231 5.90 -39.10 6.20
C ALA A 231 7.37 -39.23 6.65
N ALA A 232 7.85 -40.46 6.86
CA ALA A 232 9.24 -40.71 7.24
C ALA A 232 10.22 -40.36 6.11
N VAL A 233 9.95 -40.79 4.88
CA VAL A 233 10.80 -40.52 3.71
C VAL A 233 10.83 -39.01 3.42
N MET A 234 9.70 -38.32 3.53
CA MET A 234 9.59 -36.87 3.34
C MET A 234 10.50 -36.09 4.29
N VAL A 235 10.51 -36.42 5.58
CA VAL A 235 11.38 -35.74 6.56
C VAL A 235 12.85 -35.93 6.21
N TRP A 236 13.26 -37.14 5.81
CA TRP A 236 14.64 -37.40 5.37
C TRP A 236 14.98 -36.66 4.07
N VAL A 237 14.07 -36.62 3.09
CA VAL A 237 14.25 -35.87 1.84
C VAL A 237 14.43 -34.38 2.11
N ILE A 238 13.64 -33.79 3.02
CA ILE A 238 13.77 -32.37 3.40
C ILE A 238 15.11 -32.12 4.10
N ILE A 239 15.53 -33.00 5.02
CA ILE A 239 16.84 -32.88 5.70
C ILE A 239 17.98 -32.93 4.68
N ILE A 240 17.95 -33.87 3.74
CA ILE A 240 18.95 -33.99 2.68
C ILE A 240 18.93 -32.77 1.77
N LEU A 241 17.75 -32.28 1.38
CA LEU A 241 17.61 -31.12 0.52
C LEU A 241 18.21 -29.86 1.15
N VAL A 242 17.99 -29.63 2.45
CA VAL A 242 18.55 -28.48 3.16
C VAL A 242 20.09 -28.53 3.16
N ILE A 243 20.68 -29.69 3.46
CA ILE A 243 22.13 -29.92 3.40
C ILE A 243 22.66 -29.67 1.98
N LEU A 244 21.96 -30.15 0.94
CA LEU A 244 22.37 -29.96 -0.45
C LEU A 244 22.30 -28.49 -0.89
N VAL A 245 21.25 -27.75 -0.51
CA VAL A 245 21.11 -26.33 -0.87
C VAL A 245 22.19 -25.48 -0.21
N ILE A 246 22.49 -25.72 1.07
CA ILE A 246 23.56 -24.99 1.77
C ILE A 246 24.93 -25.40 1.21
N GLY A 247 25.15 -26.69 0.96
CA GLY A 247 26.36 -27.20 0.29
C GLY A 247 26.56 -26.60 -1.10
N TYR A 248 25.50 -26.49 -1.91
CA TYR A 248 25.53 -25.79 -3.19
C TYR A 248 25.84 -24.31 -3.02
N GLY A 249 25.28 -23.65 -2.00
CA GLY A 249 25.60 -22.27 -1.65
C GLY A 249 27.08 -22.06 -1.34
N ILE A 250 27.70 -22.96 -0.56
CA ILE A 250 29.14 -22.95 -0.28
C ILE A 250 29.94 -23.12 -1.57
N PHE A 251 29.55 -24.08 -2.42
CA PHE A 251 30.21 -24.32 -3.71
C PHE A 251 30.11 -23.12 -4.65
N HIS A 252 28.93 -22.50 -4.76
CA HIS A 252 28.73 -21.30 -5.57
C HIS A 252 29.56 -20.13 -5.05
N CYS A 253 29.59 -19.90 -3.73
CA CYS A 253 30.44 -18.87 -3.14
C CYS A 253 31.93 -19.13 -3.38
N TYR A 254 32.36 -20.39 -3.38
CA TYR A 254 33.73 -20.77 -3.71
C TYR A 254 34.06 -20.52 -5.19
N MET A 255 33.16 -20.90 -6.11
CA MET A 255 33.33 -20.65 -7.55
C MET A 255 33.46 -19.17 -7.84
N GLU A 256 32.59 -18.34 -7.26
CA GLU A 256 32.63 -16.90 -7.45
C GLU A 256 33.90 -16.29 -6.82
N TYR A 257 34.26 -16.70 -5.59
CA TYR A 257 35.52 -16.30 -4.97
C TYR A 257 36.75 -16.66 -5.83
N ALA A 258 36.75 -17.84 -6.46
CA ALA A 258 37.82 -18.29 -7.34
C ALA A 258 37.86 -17.51 -8.66
N ALA A 259 36.71 -17.13 -9.21
CA ALA A 259 36.61 -16.32 -10.42
C ALA A 259 37.12 -14.88 -10.19
N LEU A 260 36.79 -14.26 -9.05
CA LEU A 260 37.26 -12.93 -8.69
C LEU A 260 38.73 -12.91 -8.21
N LYS A 261 39.33 -14.08 -7.92
CA LYS A 261 40.73 -14.21 -7.51
C LYS A 261 41.64 -14.05 -8.73
N GLY A 262 41.93 -12.80 -9.10
CA GLY A 262 42.83 -12.45 -10.20
C GLY A 262 42.42 -11.22 -11.01
N GLU A 263 41.25 -10.63 -10.72
CA GLU A 263 40.74 -9.47 -11.45
C GLU A 263 41.16 -8.15 -10.76
N PRO A 264 41.80 -7.21 -11.48
CA PRO A 264 42.29 -5.96 -10.89
C PRO A 264 41.11 -5.06 -10.47
N GLY A 265 40.98 -4.81 -9.17
CA GLY A 265 39.90 -3.99 -8.59
C GLY A 265 38.98 -4.74 -7.61
N ALA A 266 39.03 -6.07 -7.56
CA ALA A 266 38.21 -6.91 -6.67
C ALA A 266 38.76 -7.06 -5.23
N ASP A 267 40.00 -6.59 -4.98
CA ASP A 267 40.75 -6.78 -3.71
C ASP A 267 40.61 -5.57 -2.74
N VAL A 268 39.51 -4.83 -2.85
CA VAL A 268 39.20 -3.70 -1.96
C VAL A 268 38.60 -4.19 -0.64
N THR A 269 39.07 -3.65 0.48
CA THR A 269 38.56 -4.06 1.81
C THR A 269 37.25 -3.34 2.14
N ILE A 270 36.32 -4.05 2.80
CA ILE A 270 35.00 -3.50 3.19
C ILE A 270 35.12 -2.23 4.05
N ARG A 271 36.26 -2.02 4.73
CA ARG A 271 36.52 -0.83 5.56
C ARG A 271 36.76 0.45 4.74
N ASP A 272 37.20 0.32 3.49
CA ASP A 272 37.52 1.47 2.62
C ASP A 272 36.30 1.99 1.83
N LEU A 273 35.22 1.20 1.73
CA LEU A 273 34.06 1.52 0.89
C LEU A 273 32.98 2.39 1.56
N GLY A 274 33.04 2.60 2.88
CA GLY A 274 31.95 3.25 3.61
C GLY A 274 30.62 2.47 3.47
N LEU A 275 29.58 2.91 4.18
CA LEU A 275 28.27 2.25 4.15
C LEU A 275 27.48 2.74 2.93
N GLN A 276 27.66 2.08 1.78
CA GLN A 276 26.84 2.34 0.59
C GLN A 276 25.56 1.51 0.62
N THR A 277 24.47 2.06 0.07
CA THR A 277 23.14 1.41 0.06
C THR A 277 22.93 0.42 -1.09
N ASP A 278 23.89 0.32 -2.01
CA ASP A 278 23.79 -0.52 -3.20
C ASP A 278 24.43 -1.90 -2.96
N PHE A 279 23.57 -2.91 -2.75
CA PHE A 279 23.97 -4.30 -2.50
C PHE A 279 24.78 -4.93 -3.64
N SER A 280 24.64 -4.43 -4.87
CA SER A 280 25.38 -4.91 -6.04
C SER A 280 26.88 -4.65 -5.93
N VAL A 281 27.29 -3.56 -5.26
CA VAL A 281 28.70 -3.22 -5.04
C VAL A 281 29.34 -4.26 -4.12
N TYR A 282 28.63 -4.70 -3.09
CA TYR A 282 29.11 -5.74 -2.18
C TYR A 282 29.22 -7.12 -2.85
N LEU A 283 28.42 -7.43 -3.87
CA LEU A 283 28.50 -8.69 -4.61
C LEU A 283 29.69 -8.76 -5.58
N GLN A 284 30.34 -7.63 -5.89
CA GLN A 284 31.52 -7.56 -6.77
C GLN A 284 32.86 -7.65 -6.02
N ILE A 285 32.81 -7.75 -4.69
CA ILE A 285 34.01 -7.75 -3.83
C ILE A 285 34.41 -9.19 -3.49
N GLN A 286 35.70 -9.49 -3.58
CA GLN A 286 36.19 -10.84 -3.27
C GLN A 286 35.99 -11.22 -1.78
N GLN A 287 36.17 -10.26 -0.87
CA GLN A 287 36.07 -10.50 0.58
C GLN A 287 34.65 -10.87 1.05
N THR A 288 33.59 -10.42 0.36
CA THR A 288 32.21 -10.73 0.75
C THR A 288 31.86 -12.18 0.46
N TRP A 289 32.28 -12.71 -0.69
CA TRP A 289 32.12 -14.13 -1.03
C TRP A 289 32.88 -15.06 -0.09
N LEU A 290 34.09 -14.65 0.35
CA LEU A 290 34.84 -15.38 1.37
C LEU A 290 34.12 -15.35 2.73
N ALA A 291 33.60 -14.20 3.14
CA ALA A 291 32.82 -14.08 4.38
C ALA A 291 31.54 -14.93 4.34
N PHE A 292 30.79 -14.88 3.24
CA PHE A 292 29.59 -15.72 3.07
C PHE A 292 29.91 -17.21 3.09
N MET A 293 31.01 -17.63 2.45
CA MET A 293 31.47 -19.01 2.50
C MET A 293 31.73 -19.48 3.94
N ILE A 294 32.47 -18.70 4.74
CA ILE A 294 32.78 -19.03 6.14
C ILE A 294 31.49 -19.12 6.97
N ILE A 295 30.58 -18.15 6.81
CA ILE A 295 29.31 -18.13 7.54
C ILE A 295 28.46 -19.35 7.18
N LEU A 296 28.30 -19.66 5.88
CA LEU A 296 27.52 -20.81 5.41
C LEU A 296 28.15 -22.14 5.89
N ALA A 297 29.48 -22.24 5.90
CA ALA A 297 30.18 -23.42 6.41
C ALA A 297 29.95 -23.64 7.92
N ILE A 298 29.99 -22.57 8.73
CA ILE A 298 29.68 -22.65 10.16
C ILE A 298 28.22 -23.05 10.37
N VAL A 299 27.29 -22.46 9.63
CA VAL A 299 25.86 -22.80 9.71
C VAL A 299 25.62 -24.26 9.34
N GLU A 300 26.23 -24.75 8.25
CA GLU A 300 26.13 -26.15 7.84
C GLU A 300 26.67 -27.10 8.92
N PHE A 301 27.83 -26.78 9.48
CA PHE A 301 28.41 -27.56 10.58
C PHE A 301 27.48 -27.63 11.80
N ILE A 302 26.88 -26.50 12.20
CA ILE A 302 25.91 -26.45 13.30
C ILE A 302 24.68 -27.29 12.97
N ILE A 303 24.14 -27.21 11.75
CA ILE A 303 22.97 -27.99 11.33
C ILE A 303 23.27 -29.49 11.39
N ILE A 304 24.40 -29.95 10.83
CA ILE A 304 24.82 -31.36 10.89
C ILE A 304 24.96 -31.81 12.35
N LEU A 305 25.58 -31.00 13.19
CA LEU A 305 25.75 -31.29 14.61
C LEU A 305 24.39 -31.43 15.31
N LEU A 306 23.45 -30.51 15.07
CA LEU A 306 22.08 -30.59 15.58
C LEU A 306 21.35 -31.85 15.09
N LEU A 307 21.50 -32.24 13.82
CA LEU A 307 20.88 -33.46 13.28
C LEU A 307 21.42 -34.72 13.97
N ILE A 308 22.73 -34.80 14.23
CA ILE A 308 23.35 -35.93 14.94
C ILE A 308 22.85 -36.01 16.38
N PHE A 309 22.86 -34.89 17.12
CA PHE A 309 22.44 -34.88 18.53
C PHE A 309 20.92 -35.07 18.70
N LEU A 310 20.11 -34.53 17.81
CA LEU A 310 18.65 -34.60 17.88
C LEU A 310 18.05 -35.84 17.19
N ARG A 311 18.86 -36.78 16.68
CA ARG A 311 18.38 -37.99 15.98
C ARG A 311 17.24 -38.72 16.70
N LYS A 312 17.34 -38.86 18.04
CA LYS A 312 16.30 -39.52 18.85
C LYS A 312 15.00 -38.71 18.89
N ARG A 313 15.10 -37.38 18.96
CA ARG A 313 13.92 -36.49 18.92
C ARG A 313 13.29 -36.44 17.53
N ILE A 314 14.11 -36.49 16.47
CA ILE A 314 13.62 -36.54 15.08
C ILE A 314 12.79 -37.82 14.85
N LEU A 315 13.22 -38.97 15.36
CA LEU A 315 12.43 -40.21 15.28
C LEU A 315 11.06 -40.09 15.99
N ILE A 316 11.02 -39.46 17.17
CA ILE A 316 9.76 -39.19 17.88
C ILE A 316 8.88 -38.24 17.07
N ALA A 317 9.47 -37.18 16.48
CA ALA A 317 8.73 -36.24 15.63
C ALA A 317 8.16 -36.94 14.38
N ILE A 318 8.91 -37.85 13.74
CA ILE A 318 8.42 -38.65 12.61
C ILE A 318 7.22 -39.51 13.05
N ALA A 319 7.27 -40.12 14.24
CA ALA A 319 6.14 -40.89 14.77
C ALA A 319 4.90 -40.01 15.02
N LEU A 320 5.08 -38.81 15.57
CA LEU A 320 3.98 -37.85 15.78
C LEU A 320 3.36 -37.39 14.44
N ILE A 321 4.19 -37.06 13.44
CA ILE A 321 3.73 -36.66 12.11
C ILE A 321 2.98 -37.80 11.43
N LYS A 322 3.43 -39.05 11.60
CA LYS A 322 2.75 -40.25 11.05
C LYS A 322 1.36 -40.46 11.65
N GLU A 323 1.18 -40.26 12.94
CA GLU A 323 -0.15 -40.35 13.57
C GLU A 323 -1.05 -39.17 13.19
N ALA A 324 -0.49 -37.95 13.12
CA ALA A 324 -1.21 -36.79 12.64
C ALA A 324 -1.69 -36.96 11.18
N SER A 325 -0.84 -37.51 10.30
CA SER A 325 -1.21 -37.73 8.90
C SER A 325 -2.29 -38.82 8.75
N ARG A 326 -2.28 -39.83 9.62
CA ARG A 326 -3.36 -40.82 9.70
C ARG A 326 -4.69 -40.20 10.10
N ALA A 327 -4.69 -39.28 11.07
CA ALA A 327 -5.88 -38.54 11.48
C ALA A 327 -6.45 -37.67 10.35
N VAL A 328 -5.59 -36.91 9.66
CA VAL A 328 -5.97 -36.13 8.48
C VAL A 328 -6.54 -37.03 7.39
N GLY A 329 -5.98 -38.24 7.22
CA GLY A 329 -6.44 -39.26 6.28
C GLY A 329 -7.90 -39.70 6.44
N HIS A 330 -8.42 -39.70 7.67
CA HIS A 330 -9.83 -40.01 7.96
C HIS A 330 -10.74 -38.79 7.86
N ILE A 331 -10.20 -37.57 8.00
CA ILE A 331 -10.93 -36.31 7.89
C ILE A 331 -10.50 -35.56 6.63
N MET A 332 -10.80 -36.12 5.45
CA MET A 332 -10.40 -35.53 4.16
C MET A 332 -10.95 -34.12 3.94
N SER A 333 -12.09 -33.77 4.54
CA SER A 333 -12.64 -32.40 4.50
C SER A 333 -11.70 -31.36 5.13
N ALA A 334 -10.76 -31.76 6.01
CA ALA A 334 -9.83 -30.83 6.69
C ALA A 334 -8.87 -30.15 5.73
N MET A 335 -8.59 -30.80 4.60
CA MET A 335 -7.70 -30.25 3.58
C MET A 335 -8.33 -29.07 2.81
N PHE A 336 -9.66 -29.02 2.72
CA PHE A 336 -10.38 -27.94 2.02
C PHE A 336 -10.74 -26.76 2.95
N TYR A 337 -10.69 -26.96 4.26
CA TYR A 337 -11.06 -25.93 5.23
C TYR A 337 -10.17 -24.66 5.19
N PRO A 338 -8.84 -24.75 4.95
CA PRO A 338 -8.01 -23.57 4.71
C PRO A 338 -8.50 -22.66 3.58
N LEU A 339 -9.14 -23.21 2.55
CA LEU A 339 -9.72 -22.43 1.44
C LEU A 339 -10.91 -21.60 1.91
N LEU A 340 -11.75 -22.17 2.79
CA LEU A 340 -12.85 -21.43 3.41
C LEU A 340 -12.33 -20.29 4.27
N THR A 341 -11.31 -20.53 5.10
CA THR A 341 -10.70 -19.47 5.92
C THR A 341 -10.05 -18.38 5.06
N PHE A 342 -9.40 -18.75 3.95
CA PHE A 342 -8.82 -17.79 3.02
C PHE A 342 -9.90 -16.95 2.33
N ALA A 343 -10.99 -17.57 1.86
CA ALA A 343 -12.12 -16.86 1.27
C ALA A 343 -12.76 -15.87 2.26
N LEU A 344 -12.96 -16.28 3.51
CA LEU A 344 -13.50 -15.40 4.55
C LEU A 344 -12.55 -14.22 4.86
N LEU A 345 -11.24 -14.47 4.96
CA LEU A 345 -10.25 -13.40 5.14
C LEU A 345 -10.21 -12.45 3.95
N ALA A 346 -10.29 -12.97 2.72
CA ALA A 346 -10.33 -12.16 1.51
C ALA A 346 -11.56 -11.24 1.49
N VAL A 347 -12.74 -11.73 1.92
CA VAL A 347 -13.95 -10.92 2.07
C VAL A 347 -13.75 -9.81 3.10
N VAL A 348 -13.15 -10.11 4.27
CA VAL A 348 -12.85 -9.11 5.31
C VAL A 348 -11.88 -8.04 4.79
N ILE A 349 -10.81 -8.45 4.10
CA ILE A 349 -9.82 -7.53 3.50
C ILE A 349 -10.47 -6.66 2.42
N ALA A 350 -11.27 -7.25 1.53
CA ALA A 350 -11.95 -6.51 0.46
C ALA A 350 -12.94 -5.50 1.02
N TYR A 351 -13.77 -5.90 2.00
CA TYR A 351 -14.72 -5.01 2.66
C TYR A 351 -14.02 -3.84 3.35
N TRP A 352 -12.92 -4.12 4.07
CA TRP A 352 -12.11 -3.08 4.70
C TRP A 352 -11.50 -2.12 3.67
N ALA A 353 -10.91 -2.64 2.61
CA ALA A 353 -10.23 -1.83 1.58
C ALA A 353 -11.22 -0.92 0.85
N VAL A 354 -12.37 -1.46 0.45
CA VAL A 354 -13.43 -0.68 -0.21
C VAL A 354 -13.96 0.38 0.75
N THR A 355 -14.29 0.04 1.99
CA THR A 355 -14.75 1.02 2.99
C THR A 355 -13.69 2.09 3.26
N ALA A 356 -12.41 1.73 3.35
CA ALA A 356 -11.32 2.67 3.59
C ALA A 356 -11.17 3.69 2.45
N VAL A 357 -11.20 3.23 1.20
CA VAL A 357 -11.13 4.11 0.01
C VAL A 357 -12.31 5.06 -0.01
N PHE A 358 -13.53 4.55 0.15
CA PHE A 358 -14.74 5.37 0.11
C PHE A 358 -14.78 6.39 1.24
N LEU A 359 -14.39 5.99 2.46
CA LEU A 359 -14.31 6.89 3.61
C LEU A 359 -13.28 8.01 3.37
N SER A 360 -12.10 7.68 2.83
CA SER A 360 -11.08 8.68 2.46
C SER A 360 -11.55 9.64 1.36
N THR A 361 -12.53 9.26 0.54
CA THR A 361 -13.07 10.08 -0.56
C THR A 361 -14.38 10.78 -0.25
N SER A 362 -14.90 10.60 0.96
CA SER A 362 -16.23 11.13 1.31
C SER A 362 -16.26 12.64 1.56
N ASN A 363 -15.11 13.31 1.55
CA ASN A 363 -15.03 14.77 1.66
C ASN A 363 -15.66 15.49 0.45
N GLU A 364 -16.48 16.50 0.72
CA GLU A 364 -17.06 17.37 -0.30
C GLU A 364 -16.05 18.38 -0.87
N GLN A 365 -16.37 18.96 -2.02
CA GLN A 365 -15.54 19.96 -2.67
C GLN A 365 -15.88 21.36 -2.16
N ILE A 366 -14.93 22.01 -1.50
CA ILE A 366 -15.10 23.41 -1.05
C ILE A 366 -14.41 24.31 -2.07
N TYR A 367 -15.14 25.32 -2.56
CA TYR A 367 -14.58 26.36 -3.41
C TYR A 367 -14.43 27.64 -2.60
N LYS A 368 -13.34 28.37 -2.83
CA LYS A 368 -13.05 29.66 -2.19
C LYS A 368 -12.84 30.75 -3.22
N VAL A 369 -13.13 31.97 -2.81
CA VAL A 369 -12.88 33.16 -3.62
C VAL A 369 -11.40 33.52 -3.53
N TYR A 370 -10.72 33.51 -4.67
CA TYR A 370 -9.35 33.98 -4.81
C TYR A 370 -9.35 35.32 -5.52
N ASN A 371 -8.65 36.30 -4.94
CA ASN A 371 -8.43 37.60 -5.55
C ASN A 371 -6.95 38.01 -5.44
N LYS A 372 -6.48 38.79 -6.41
CA LYS A 372 -5.18 39.48 -6.38
C LYS A 372 -5.26 40.85 -5.71
N SER A 373 -6.43 41.52 -5.75
CA SER A 373 -6.69 42.78 -5.06
C SER A 373 -7.32 42.53 -3.68
N ASP A 374 -7.12 43.48 -2.75
CA ASP A 374 -7.65 43.38 -1.39
C ASP A 374 -9.18 43.52 -1.45
N CYS A 375 -9.87 42.39 -1.35
CA CYS A 375 -11.33 42.29 -1.44
C CYS A 375 -11.87 41.73 -0.13
N PRO A 376 -12.97 42.28 0.40
CA PRO A 376 -13.52 41.88 1.69
C PRO A 376 -14.00 40.42 1.73
N PHE A 377 -14.27 39.81 0.56
CA PHE A 377 -14.72 38.41 0.42
C PHE A 377 -13.59 37.43 0.11
N SER A 378 -12.32 37.83 0.29
CA SER A 378 -11.18 36.94 0.04
C SER A 378 -11.22 35.74 0.99
N MET A 379 -11.03 34.53 0.45
CA MET A 379 -11.05 33.24 1.17
C MET A 379 -12.43 32.77 1.68
N ASP A 380 -13.50 33.51 1.39
CA ASP A 380 -14.86 33.05 1.68
C ASP A 380 -15.28 31.90 0.77
N THR A 381 -16.20 31.07 1.26
CA THR A 381 -16.77 29.94 0.51
C THR A 381 -17.69 30.44 -0.60
N CYS A 382 -17.56 29.87 -1.78
CA CYS A 382 -18.34 30.25 -2.95
C CYS A 382 -18.89 29.02 -3.67
N ASP A 383 -19.97 29.22 -4.43
CA ASP A 383 -20.51 28.19 -5.31
C ASP A 383 -20.23 28.57 -6.77
N PRO A 384 -19.50 27.74 -7.54
CA PRO A 384 -19.08 28.11 -8.89
C PRO A 384 -20.25 28.32 -9.86
N LYS A 385 -21.42 27.73 -9.58
CA LYS A 385 -22.62 27.85 -10.42
C LYS A 385 -23.35 29.19 -10.24
N THR A 386 -23.33 29.77 -9.04
CA THR A 386 -24.04 31.01 -8.68
C THR A 386 -23.10 32.21 -8.58
N PHE A 387 -21.78 31.98 -8.61
CA PHE A 387 -20.76 33.02 -8.47
C PHE A 387 -20.87 34.13 -9.52
N ASN A 388 -21.13 33.79 -10.79
CA ASN A 388 -21.19 34.78 -11.88
C ASN A 388 -22.34 35.80 -11.71
N THR A 389 -23.41 35.40 -11.01
CA THR A 389 -24.60 36.22 -10.72
C THR A 389 -24.63 36.84 -9.33
N SER A 390 -23.61 36.57 -8.50
CA SER A 390 -23.58 37.02 -7.11
C SER A 390 -23.06 38.45 -6.98
N ASN A 391 -23.43 39.15 -5.89
CA ASN A 391 -22.89 40.50 -5.60
C ASN A 391 -21.35 40.52 -5.46
N VAL A 392 -20.73 39.36 -5.21
CA VAL A 392 -19.27 39.22 -5.09
C VAL A 392 -18.56 39.49 -6.42
N SER A 393 -19.11 39.02 -7.55
CA SER A 393 -18.54 39.29 -8.88
C SER A 393 -18.75 40.74 -9.32
N ALA A 394 -19.85 41.37 -8.88
CA ALA A 394 -20.12 42.79 -9.12
C ALA A 394 -19.22 43.73 -8.29
N GLN A 395 -18.85 43.32 -7.07
CA GLN A 395 -18.04 44.12 -6.16
C GLN A 395 -16.53 43.92 -6.35
N CYS A 396 -16.12 42.72 -6.81
CA CYS A 396 -14.73 42.37 -7.10
C CYS A 396 -14.65 41.72 -8.50
N PRO A 397 -14.41 42.48 -9.59
CA PRO A 397 -14.43 41.96 -10.97
C PRO A 397 -13.27 41.02 -11.30
N ASP A 398 -12.23 40.99 -10.46
CA ASP A 398 -11.05 40.13 -10.61
C ASP A 398 -11.10 38.88 -9.71
N ALA A 399 -12.20 38.68 -8.97
CA ALA A 399 -12.36 37.53 -8.08
C ALA A 399 -12.77 36.28 -8.87
N GLU A 400 -12.11 35.15 -8.60
CA GLU A 400 -12.47 33.84 -9.17
C GLU A 400 -12.86 32.87 -8.05
N CYS A 401 -13.93 32.10 -8.26
CA CYS A 401 -14.29 30.99 -7.38
C CYS A 401 -13.54 29.73 -7.83
N LEU A 402 -12.51 29.35 -7.07
CA LEU A 402 -11.66 28.20 -7.39
C LEU A 402 -11.83 27.10 -6.35
N PHE A 403 -11.69 25.84 -6.79
CA PHE A 403 -11.63 24.72 -5.87
C PHE A 403 -10.49 24.92 -4.87
N ALA A 404 -10.75 24.77 -3.57
CA ALA A 404 -9.81 25.05 -2.50
C ALA A 404 -9.32 23.77 -1.81
N PHE A 405 -10.21 22.90 -1.33
CA PHE A 405 -9.83 21.60 -0.80
C PHE A 405 -11.06 20.69 -0.67
N TYR A 406 -10.80 19.41 -0.45
CA TYR A 406 -11.84 18.47 -0.09
C TYR A 406 -12.10 18.53 1.41
N GLY A 407 -13.24 19.09 1.82
CA GLY A 407 -13.66 19.20 3.21
C GLY A 407 -15.17 19.31 3.32
N GLY A 408 -15.69 19.32 4.54
CA GLY A 408 -17.11 19.57 4.78
C GLY A 408 -17.35 19.91 6.24
N GLU A 409 -18.39 20.69 6.49
CA GLU A 409 -18.74 21.18 7.84
C GLU A 409 -19.76 20.27 8.54
N THR A 410 -20.24 19.22 7.87
CA THR A 410 -21.22 18.30 8.46
C THR A 410 -20.61 17.48 9.60
N LEU A 411 -21.45 17.06 10.55
CA LEU A 411 -21.03 16.23 11.69
C LEU A 411 -20.26 14.97 11.24
N TYR A 412 -20.67 14.36 10.13
CA TYR A 412 -20.01 13.20 9.54
C TYR A 412 -18.54 13.51 9.15
N HIS A 413 -18.28 14.65 8.51
CA HIS A 413 -16.93 15.04 8.08
C HIS A 413 -16.01 15.33 9.27
N ARG A 414 -16.56 15.88 10.36
CA ARG A 414 -15.82 16.10 11.61
C ARG A 414 -15.36 14.80 12.29
N TYR A 415 -16.15 13.73 12.19
CA TYR A 415 -15.84 12.42 12.78
C TYR A 415 -15.16 11.44 11.81
N LEU A 416 -14.79 11.88 10.60
CA LEU A 416 -14.22 11.00 9.56
C LEU A 416 -12.92 10.31 9.99
N ILE A 417 -12.04 11.02 10.70
CA ILE A 417 -10.81 10.46 11.28
C ILE A 417 -11.15 9.34 12.28
N LEU A 418 -12.15 9.55 13.14
CA LEU A 418 -12.60 8.55 14.11
C LEU A 418 -13.19 7.32 13.39
N LEU A 419 -13.94 7.52 12.32
CA LEU A 419 -14.47 6.45 11.48
C LEU A 419 -13.34 5.65 10.78
N GLN A 420 -12.24 6.30 10.39
CA GLN A 420 -11.07 5.63 9.82
C GLN A 420 -10.39 4.71 10.85
N PHE A 421 -10.17 5.21 12.08
CA PHE A 421 -9.63 4.38 13.16
C PHE A 421 -10.58 3.23 13.52
N TYR A 422 -11.88 3.49 13.56
CA TYR A 422 -12.89 2.46 13.78
C TYR A 422 -12.85 1.36 12.69
N ASN A 423 -12.74 1.74 11.42
CA ASN A 423 -12.63 0.79 10.30
C ASN A 423 -11.36 -0.09 10.40
N VAL A 424 -10.21 0.50 10.75
CA VAL A 424 -8.96 -0.26 10.95
C VAL A 424 -9.05 -1.19 12.15
N PHE A 425 -9.61 -0.73 13.26
CA PHE A 425 -9.79 -1.55 14.46
C PHE A 425 -10.68 -2.78 14.18
N LEU A 426 -11.83 -2.56 13.52
CA LEU A 426 -12.73 -3.66 13.19
C LEU A 426 -12.17 -4.63 12.14
N PHE A 427 -11.32 -4.16 11.23
CA PHE A 427 -10.57 -5.05 10.35
C PHE A 427 -9.71 -6.05 11.14
N PHE A 428 -8.90 -5.56 12.10
CA PHE A 428 -8.10 -6.45 12.94
C PHE A 428 -8.97 -7.39 13.77
N TRP A 429 -10.07 -6.90 14.34
CA TRP A 429 -10.97 -7.75 15.12
C TRP A 429 -11.60 -8.87 14.25
N CYS A 430 -12.13 -8.54 13.07
CA CYS A 430 -12.73 -9.51 12.15
C CYS A 430 -11.71 -10.52 11.62
N ALA A 431 -10.50 -10.07 11.24
CA ALA A 431 -9.44 -10.94 10.74
C ALA A 431 -8.97 -11.95 11.80
N ASN A 432 -8.78 -11.49 13.04
CA ASN A 432 -8.44 -12.38 14.16
C ASN A 432 -9.59 -13.32 14.50
N PHE A 433 -10.84 -12.86 14.42
CA PHE A 433 -12.02 -13.71 14.63
C PHE A 433 -12.11 -14.84 13.61
N VAL A 434 -11.93 -14.55 12.30
CA VAL A 434 -11.92 -15.57 11.25
C VAL A 434 -10.79 -16.58 11.46
N THR A 435 -9.62 -16.12 11.87
CA THR A 435 -8.47 -16.99 12.17
C THR A 435 -8.74 -17.90 13.36
N ALA A 436 -9.32 -17.35 14.44
CA ALA A 436 -9.68 -18.10 15.65
C ALA A 436 -10.80 -19.12 15.37
N LEU A 437 -11.81 -18.74 14.58
CA LEU A 437 -12.85 -19.65 14.08
C LEU A 437 -12.22 -20.79 13.27
N GLY A 438 -11.20 -20.46 12.47
CA GLY A 438 -10.37 -21.42 11.75
C GLY A 438 -9.78 -22.51 12.67
N GLN A 439 -9.02 -22.07 13.66
CA GLN A 439 -8.31 -22.93 14.61
C GLN A 439 -9.26 -23.79 15.47
N VAL A 440 -10.34 -23.20 16.00
CA VAL A 440 -11.30 -23.93 16.84
C VAL A 440 -12.08 -24.97 16.03
N THR A 441 -12.45 -24.67 14.79
CA THR A 441 -13.16 -25.63 13.92
C THR A 441 -12.32 -26.86 13.59
N LEU A 442 -11.04 -26.65 13.26
CA LEU A 442 -10.08 -27.75 13.03
C LEU A 442 -9.84 -28.55 14.32
N SER A 443 -9.64 -27.87 15.44
CA SER A 443 -9.42 -28.51 16.74
C SER A 443 -10.62 -29.38 17.15
N GLY A 444 -11.85 -28.89 16.93
CA GLY A 444 -13.08 -29.64 17.19
C GLY A 444 -13.28 -30.85 16.27
N ALA A 445 -12.83 -30.77 15.02
CA ALA A 445 -12.86 -31.89 14.08
C ALA A 445 -11.85 -32.98 14.49
N PHE A 446 -10.60 -32.61 14.79
CA PHE A 446 -9.59 -33.58 15.24
C PHE A 446 -9.91 -34.16 16.62
N ALA A 447 -10.48 -33.38 17.54
CA ALA A 447 -10.97 -33.91 18.81
C ALA A 447 -12.02 -35.01 18.60
N SER A 448 -12.96 -34.82 17.68
CA SER A 448 -13.95 -35.87 17.37
C SER A 448 -13.33 -37.16 16.83
N TYR A 449 -12.19 -37.08 16.13
CA TYR A 449 -11.46 -38.26 15.65
C TYR A 449 -10.65 -38.96 16.73
N TYR A 450 -9.98 -38.22 17.61
CA TYR A 450 -9.17 -38.80 18.69
C TYR A 450 -10.03 -39.45 19.77
N TRP A 451 -11.21 -38.89 20.05
CA TRP A 451 -12.11 -39.36 21.11
C TRP A 451 -13.22 -40.30 20.60
N ALA A 452 -13.18 -40.74 19.34
CA ALA A 452 -14.06 -41.78 18.80
C ALA A 452 -13.53 -43.18 19.16
N PHE A 453 -14.34 -43.95 19.90
CA PHE A 453 -13.96 -45.29 20.38
C PHE A 453 -14.14 -46.37 19.31
N LYS A 454 -15.19 -46.30 18.48
CA LYS A 454 -15.38 -47.14 17.29
C LYS A 454 -15.15 -46.34 16.01
N LYS A 455 -14.04 -46.62 15.32
CA LYS A 455 -13.71 -46.03 14.02
C LYS A 455 -14.14 -47.02 12.92
N PRO A 456 -14.97 -46.64 11.92
CA PRO A 456 -15.41 -45.28 11.55
C PRO A 456 -16.79 -44.86 12.06
N ASP A 457 -17.56 -45.74 12.71
CA ASP A 457 -19.00 -45.52 12.99
C ASP A 457 -19.32 -44.33 13.91
N ASP A 458 -18.42 -43.99 14.84
CA ASP A 458 -18.60 -42.86 15.77
C ASP A 458 -18.15 -41.51 15.17
N ILE A 459 -17.65 -41.48 13.93
CA ILE A 459 -17.19 -40.25 13.26
C ILE A 459 -18.36 -39.65 12.47
N PRO A 460 -18.79 -38.40 12.74
CA PRO A 460 -19.85 -37.76 11.95
C PRO A 460 -19.44 -37.64 10.47
N ALA A 461 -20.36 -37.92 9.54
CA ALA A 461 -20.09 -37.93 8.09
C ALA A 461 -19.47 -36.63 7.55
N TYR A 462 -19.76 -35.49 8.19
CA TYR A 462 -19.13 -34.18 7.93
C TYR A 462 -18.57 -33.58 9.22
N PRO A 463 -17.38 -34.02 9.68
CA PRO A 463 -16.85 -33.64 10.99
C PRO A 463 -16.53 -32.14 11.09
N ILE A 464 -16.23 -31.50 9.96
CA ILE A 464 -15.89 -30.08 9.89
C ILE A 464 -17.12 -29.19 9.85
N PHE A 465 -18.12 -29.51 9.04
CA PHE A 465 -19.37 -28.74 9.07
C PHE A 465 -20.09 -28.93 10.41
N SER A 466 -19.96 -30.10 11.04
CA SER A 466 -20.44 -30.34 12.40
C SER A 466 -19.62 -29.58 13.46
N SER A 467 -18.28 -29.51 13.36
CA SER A 467 -17.47 -28.71 14.28
C SER A 467 -17.63 -27.21 14.07
N LEU A 468 -17.75 -26.74 12.82
CA LEU A 468 -18.04 -25.36 12.45
C LEU A 468 -19.43 -24.97 12.96
N GLY A 469 -20.42 -25.83 12.76
CA GLY A 469 -21.76 -25.65 13.32
C GLY A 469 -21.74 -25.59 14.84
N ARG A 470 -20.91 -26.37 15.53
CA ARG A 470 -20.73 -26.28 17.00
C ARG A 470 -19.96 -25.03 17.44
N ALA A 471 -19.05 -24.51 16.63
CA ALA A 471 -18.28 -23.29 16.90
C ALA A 471 -19.09 -22.00 16.64
N LEU A 472 -19.94 -22.01 15.60
CA LEU A 472 -20.83 -20.92 15.21
C LEU A 472 -22.15 -20.91 15.98
N ARG A 473 -22.65 -22.08 16.40
CA ARG A 473 -23.76 -22.15 17.35
C ARG A 473 -23.24 -21.55 18.66
N LEU A 474 -24.05 -20.66 19.25
CA LEU A 474 -23.82 -19.72 20.37
C LEU A 474 -22.94 -20.17 21.57
N TYR A 475 -22.48 -21.42 21.60
CA TYR A 475 -21.66 -22.03 22.63
C TYR A 475 -20.22 -21.50 22.73
N HIS A 476 -19.59 -21.09 21.62
CA HIS A 476 -18.16 -20.71 21.62
C HIS A 476 -17.86 -19.37 20.93
N THR A 477 -18.83 -18.80 20.21
CA THR A 477 -18.65 -17.57 19.44
C THR A 477 -18.30 -16.37 20.33
N GLY A 478 -18.86 -16.30 21.55
CA GLY A 478 -18.54 -15.24 22.52
C GLY A 478 -17.09 -15.25 22.97
N SER A 479 -16.56 -16.43 23.33
CA SER A 479 -15.16 -16.58 23.73
C SER A 479 -14.19 -16.34 22.57
N LEU A 480 -14.56 -16.73 21.36
CA LEU A 480 -13.83 -16.42 20.13
C LEU A 480 -13.79 -14.90 19.87
N ALA A 481 -14.92 -14.22 20.03
CA ALA A 481 -15.01 -12.77 19.87
C ALA A 481 -14.18 -12.02 20.92
N PHE A 482 -14.18 -12.50 22.17
CA PHE A 482 -13.37 -11.91 23.24
C PHE A 482 -11.86 -12.15 23.04
N GLY A 483 -11.46 -13.37 22.68
CA GLY A 483 -10.05 -13.68 22.39
C GLY A 483 -9.52 -12.88 21.20
N SER A 484 -10.31 -12.74 20.14
CA SER A 484 -9.94 -11.92 18.98
C SER A 484 -9.92 -10.42 19.29
N LEU A 485 -10.75 -9.94 20.21
CA LEU A 485 -10.72 -8.55 20.69
C LEU A 485 -9.37 -8.23 21.37
N ILE A 486 -8.92 -9.09 22.28
CA ILE A 486 -7.62 -8.92 22.96
C ILE A 486 -6.48 -8.89 21.93
N LEU A 487 -6.47 -9.85 21.00
CA LEU A 487 -5.46 -9.91 19.94
C LEU A 487 -5.46 -8.65 19.08
N SER A 488 -6.63 -8.14 18.68
CA SER A 488 -6.72 -6.90 17.90
C SER A 488 -6.19 -5.68 18.66
N LEU A 489 -6.46 -5.58 19.96
CA LEU A 489 -6.00 -4.45 20.79
C LEU A 489 -4.47 -4.45 20.91
N VAL A 490 -3.87 -5.62 21.14
CA VAL A 490 -2.40 -5.76 21.17
C VAL A 490 -1.78 -5.46 19.80
N GLN A 491 -2.40 -5.90 18.70
CA GLN A 491 -1.92 -5.61 17.34
C GLN A 491 -1.97 -4.12 17.02
N VAL A 492 -3.06 -3.42 17.36
CA VAL A 492 -3.17 -1.96 17.15
C VAL A 492 -2.09 -1.22 17.94
N ILE A 493 -1.85 -1.59 19.20
CA ILE A 493 -0.77 -1.00 20.01
C ILE A 493 0.59 -1.25 19.36
N ARG A 494 0.85 -2.46 18.87
CA ARG A 494 2.11 -2.81 18.20
C ARG A 494 2.35 -1.95 16.95
N VAL A 495 1.33 -1.80 16.10
CA VAL A 495 1.41 -0.97 14.88
C VAL A 495 1.64 0.50 15.24
N LEU A 496 0.99 1.02 16.28
CA LEU A 496 1.19 2.39 16.74
C LEU A 496 2.63 2.61 17.24
N LEU A 497 3.17 1.69 18.04
CA LEU A 497 4.54 1.77 18.54
C LEU A 497 5.57 1.70 17.41
N GLU A 498 5.34 0.85 16.41
CA GLU A 498 6.20 0.74 15.23
C GLU A 498 6.16 2.01 14.38
N TYR A 499 4.98 2.63 14.23
CA TYR A 499 4.86 3.93 13.57
C TYR A 499 5.62 5.04 14.32
N LEU A 500 5.52 5.08 15.65
CA LEU A 500 6.26 6.04 16.49
C LEU A 500 7.77 5.82 16.38
N ASP A 501 8.25 4.57 16.40
CA ASP A 501 9.67 4.24 16.23
C ASP A 501 10.18 4.71 14.86
N HIS A 502 9.42 4.48 13.78
CA HIS A 502 9.76 4.98 12.45
C HIS A 502 9.85 6.51 12.38
N LYS A 503 8.89 7.22 13.00
CA LYS A 503 8.94 8.68 13.10
C LYS A 503 10.18 9.14 13.87
N LEU A 504 10.46 8.56 15.03
CA LEU A 504 11.61 8.92 15.86
C LEU A 504 12.95 8.68 15.14
N LYS A 505 13.09 7.58 14.40
CA LYS A 505 14.26 7.32 13.54
C LYS A 505 14.41 8.38 12.44
N GLY A 506 13.31 8.80 11.81
CA GLY A 506 13.31 9.87 10.81
C GLY A 506 13.79 11.21 11.39
N TRP A 507 13.33 11.57 12.58
CA TRP A 507 13.79 12.77 13.30
C TRP A 507 15.26 12.67 13.69
N LYS A 508 15.72 11.51 14.18
CA LYS A 508 17.12 11.27 14.55
C LYS A 508 18.06 11.42 13.34
N ASN A 509 17.68 10.89 12.18
CA ASN A 509 18.45 11.03 10.95
C ASN A 509 18.43 12.47 10.41
N ALA A 510 17.31 13.19 10.57
CA ALA A 510 17.24 14.61 10.20
C ALA A 510 18.13 15.48 11.11
N SER A 511 18.19 15.20 12.42
CA SER A 511 19.08 15.90 13.35
C SER A 511 20.56 15.57 13.14
N LEU A 512 20.89 14.37 12.67
CA LEU A 512 22.27 13.97 12.37
C LEU A 512 22.83 14.59 11.08
N ASN A 513 21.97 15.01 10.16
CA ASN A 513 22.35 15.73 8.94
C ASN A 513 22.43 17.26 9.12
N LEU A 514 22.15 17.76 10.33
CA LEU A 514 22.23 19.17 10.72
C LEU A 514 23.47 19.49 11.58
N VAL A 515 24.31 18.49 11.88
CA VAL A 515 25.65 18.60 12.46
C VAL A 515 26.64 18.20 11.38
#